data_AF-A0A382P3M3-F1
#
_entry.id   AF-A0A382P3M3-F1
#
_cell.length_a   1.000
_cell.length_b   1.000
_cell.length_c   1.000
_cell.angle_alpha   90.00
_cell.angle_beta   90.00
_cell.angle_gamma   90.00
#
_symmetry.space_group_name_H-M   'P 1'
#
loop_
_entity.id
_entity.type
_entity.pdbx_description
1 polymer ?
#
loop_
_entity_poly.entity_id
_entity_poly.type
_entity_poly.pdbx_seq_one_letter_code
_entity_poly.pdbx_strand_id
1 'polypeptide(L)'
;MANKEKPYSYLKNSTIEKESTKLLEGFSKVKEQEVAAPIPVFDIIEHLGYDYDFRKDGIYEDKNILGGLRITQKKVEINENLTDHEGRMHFTAAHETGHIVLHAPFYLEQMAAGQLEISSNDSEMD
;
A
#
# COMPACT_ATOMS: atom_id res chain seq x y z
N MET A 1 27.20 0.54 -14.30
CA MET A 1 27.21 1.05 -12.90
C MET A 1 26.47 0.01 -12.08
N ALA A 2 27.08 -0.52 -11.01
CA ALA A 2 26.42 -1.56 -10.20
C ALA A 2 25.24 -0.93 -9.46
N ASN A 3 24.01 -1.37 -9.75
CA ASN A 3 22.82 -0.95 -9.02
C ASN A 3 23.01 -1.41 -7.57
N LYS A 4 23.31 -0.48 -6.67
CA LYS A 4 23.45 -0.78 -5.23
C LYS A 4 22.05 -0.80 -4.62
N GLU A 5 21.21 -1.71 -5.07
CA GLU A 5 19.92 -1.94 -4.44
C GLU A 5 20.19 -2.42 -3.01
N LYS A 6 19.77 -1.65 -2.00
CA LYS A 6 19.82 -2.09 -0.61
C LYS A 6 18.61 -3.02 -0.41
N PRO A 7 18.81 -4.32 -0.19
CA PRO A 7 17.69 -5.24 -0.07
C PRO A 7 16.88 -4.94 1.19
N TYR A 8 15.54 -5.00 1.07
CA TYR A 8 14.67 -4.95 2.24
C TYR A 8 14.84 -6.24 3.06
N SER A 9 14.99 -6.12 4.37
CA SER A 9 15.22 -7.28 5.25
C SER A 9 13.99 -8.16 5.37
N TYR A 10 14.18 -9.48 5.44
CA TYR A 10 13.11 -10.41 5.74
C TYR A 10 12.42 -10.09 7.08
N LEU A 11 11.08 -10.05 7.08
CA LEU A 11 10.27 -9.86 8.27
C LEU A 11 9.71 -11.20 8.77
N LYS A 12 9.82 -11.43 10.07
CA LYS A 12 9.15 -12.58 10.72
C LYS A 12 7.65 -12.31 10.82
N ASN A 13 6.83 -13.35 10.75
CA ASN A 13 5.38 -13.24 10.94
C ASN A 13 5.03 -12.50 12.24
N SER A 14 5.73 -12.78 13.35
CA SER A 14 5.51 -12.09 14.62
C SER A 14 5.79 -10.58 14.57
N THR A 15 6.66 -10.14 13.66
CA THR A 15 6.90 -8.70 13.43
C THR A 15 5.76 -8.08 12.64
N ILE A 16 5.27 -8.78 11.61
CA ILE A 16 4.12 -8.35 10.81
C ILE A 16 2.87 -8.23 11.69
N GLU A 17 2.58 -9.24 12.52
CA GLU A 17 1.44 -9.24 13.47
C GLU A 17 1.55 -8.14 14.52
N LYS A 18 2.77 -7.81 14.95
CA LYS A 18 2.99 -6.72 15.91
C LYS A 18 2.68 -5.37 15.27
N GLU A 19 3.15 -5.12 14.05
CA GLU A 19 2.89 -3.85 13.36
C GLU A 19 1.42 -3.73 12.93
N SER A 20 0.74 -4.82 12.56
CA SER A 20 -0.71 -4.80 12.30
C SER A 20 -1.50 -4.44 13.56
N THR A 21 -1.20 -5.05 14.70
CA THR A 21 -1.84 -4.74 15.99
C THR A 21 -1.61 -3.27 16.37
N LYS A 22 -0.38 -2.79 16.25
CA LYS A 22 -0.01 -1.40 16.54
C LYS A 22 -0.73 -0.40 15.64
N LEU A 23 -0.92 -0.73 14.36
CA LEU A 23 -1.70 0.10 13.43
C LEU A 23 -3.16 0.22 13.90
N LEU A 24 -3.80 -0.90 14.21
CA LEU A 24 -5.20 -0.93 14.65
C LEU A 24 -5.38 -0.17 15.98
N GLU A 25 -4.47 -0.35 16.95
CA GLU A 25 -4.48 0.40 18.20
C GLU A 25 -4.27 1.90 18.00
N GLY A 26 -3.36 2.29 17.09
CA GLY A 26 -3.10 3.69 16.76
C GLY A 26 -4.32 4.36 16.15
N PHE A 27 -4.94 3.70 15.17
CA PHE A 27 -6.16 4.18 14.53
C PHE A 27 -7.32 4.26 15.53
N SER A 28 -7.52 3.23 16.35
CA SER A 28 -8.54 3.18 17.40
C SER A 28 -8.45 4.36 18.36
N LYS A 29 -7.23 4.69 18.82
CA LYS A 29 -6.98 5.83 19.70
C LYS A 29 -7.32 7.17 19.05
N VAL A 30 -7.00 7.34 17.77
CA VAL A 30 -7.24 8.61 17.05
C VAL A 30 -8.72 8.81 16.74
N LYS A 31 -9.44 7.73 16.43
CA LYS A 31 -10.88 7.78 16.13
C LYS A 31 -11.77 7.71 17.37
N GLU A 32 -11.16 7.55 18.55
CA GLU A 32 -11.88 7.33 19.83
C GLU A 32 -12.91 6.18 19.73
N GLN A 33 -12.59 5.17 18.94
CA GLN A 33 -13.49 4.07 18.62
C GLN A 33 -12.74 2.74 18.66
N GLU A 34 -13.37 1.70 19.21
CA GLU A 34 -12.85 0.34 19.12
C GLU A 34 -12.89 -0.14 17.67
N VAL A 35 -11.76 -0.66 17.18
CA VAL A 35 -11.69 -1.26 15.85
C VAL A 35 -12.12 -2.72 15.95
N ALA A 36 -13.30 -3.01 15.42
CA ALA A 36 -13.85 -4.35 15.30
C ALA A 36 -14.19 -4.65 13.84
N ALA A 37 -14.39 -5.93 13.51
CA ALA A 37 -14.86 -6.30 12.19
C ALA A 37 -16.27 -5.74 11.92
N PRO A 38 -16.56 -5.23 10.70
CA PRO A 38 -15.65 -5.11 9.56
C PRO A 38 -14.57 -4.04 9.76
N ILE A 39 -13.32 -4.36 9.40
CA ILE A 39 -12.19 -3.43 9.58
C ILE A 39 -12.31 -2.29 8.55
N PRO A 40 -12.33 -1.02 8.97
CA PRO A 40 -12.48 0.14 8.08
C PRO A 40 -11.16 0.45 7.35
N VAL A 41 -10.75 -0.45 6.45
CA VAL A 41 -9.41 -0.40 5.83
C VAL A 41 -9.18 0.88 5.01
N PHE A 42 -10.21 1.40 4.36
CA PHE A 42 -10.12 2.65 3.59
C PHE A 42 -9.87 3.86 4.51
N ASP A 43 -10.58 3.95 5.63
CA ASP A 43 -10.34 4.99 6.63
C ASP A 43 -8.92 4.87 7.23
N ILE A 44 -8.40 3.65 7.36
CA ILE A 44 -7.03 3.41 7.83
C ILE A 44 -6.01 3.91 6.79
N ILE A 45 -6.24 3.67 5.50
CA ILE A 45 -5.41 4.21 4.40
C ILE A 45 -5.37 5.74 4.47
N GLU A 46 -6.53 6.37 4.60
CA GLU A 46 -6.65 7.83 4.75
C GLU A 46 -5.97 8.34 6.03
N HIS A 47 -6.11 7.62 7.14
CA HIS A 47 -5.45 7.95 8.40
C HIS A 47 -3.92 7.92 8.29
N LEU A 48 -3.37 7.04 7.45
CA LEU A 48 -1.94 6.99 7.12
C LEU A 48 -1.50 8.12 6.16
N GLY A 49 -2.44 8.95 5.71
CA GLY A 49 -2.19 10.07 4.81
C GLY A 49 -2.07 9.66 3.35
N TYR A 50 -2.64 8.51 2.97
CA TYR A 50 -2.74 8.04 1.60
C TYR A 50 -4.17 8.19 1.10
N ASP A 51 -4.33 8.43 -0.20
CA ASP A 51 -5.61 8.34 -0.90
C ASP A 51 -5.79 6.94 -1.51
N TYR A 52 -7.00 6.61 -1.95
CA TYR A 52 -7.24 5.39 -2.72
C TYR A 52 -8.05 5.65 -3.99
N ASP A 53 -7.82 4.82 -5.00
CA ASP A 53 -8.42 4.99 -6.31
C ASP A 53 -8.81 3.63 -6.90
N PHE A 54 -9.99 3.57 -7.51
CA PHE A 54 -10.46 2.37 -8.21
C PHE A 54 -10.17 2.52 -9.69
N ARG A 55 -9.38 1.61 -10.23
CA ARG A 55 -8.89 1.66 -11.60
C ARG A 55 -9.20 0.40 -12.38
N LYS A 56 -9.43 0.55 -13.68
CA LYS A 56 -9.66 -0.54 -14.64
C LYS A 56 -8.87 -0.38 -15.94
N ASP A 57 -8.00 0.61 -15.99
CA ASP A 57 -7.22 1.05 -17.13
C ASP A 57 -5.73 0.69 -16.95
N GLY A 58 -4.98 0.72 -18.05
CA GLY A 58 -3.54 0.43 -18.05
C GLY A 58 -3.26 -0.98 -17.53
N ILE A 59 -2.40 -1.12 -16.52
CA ILE A 59 -2.06 -2.44 -15.95
C ILE A 59 -3.28 -3.15 -15.32
N TYR A 60 -4.31 -2.39 -14.92
CA TYR A 60 -5.51 -2.95 -14.28
C TYR A 60 -6.54 -3.50 -15.28
N GLU A 61 -6.28 -3.36 -16.59
CA GLU A 61 -7.00 -4.13 -17.62
C GLU A 61 -6.76 -5.64 -17.43
N ASP A 62 -5.60 -6.03 -16.88
CA ASP A 62 -5.37 -7.39 -16.41
C ASP A 62 -6.04 -7.61 -15.06
N LYS A 63 -7.09 -8.44 -15.06
CA LYS A 63 -7.88 -8.81 -13.88
C LYS A 63 -7.10 -9.60 -12.82
N ASN A 64 -5.89 -10.07 -13.15
CA ASN A 64 -5.01 -10.75 -12.21
C ASN A 64 -4.18 -9.76 -11.36
N ILE A 65 -4.08 -8.50 -11.78
CA ILE A 65 -3.44 -7.43 -11.00
C ILE A 65 -4.52 -6.78 -10.13
N LEU A 66 -4.47 -7.05 -8.83
CA LEU A 66 -5.57 -6.74 -7.91
C LEU A 66 -5.49 -5.34 -7.32
N GLY A 67 -4.28 -4.84 -7.10
CA GLY A 67 -4.01 -3.53 -6.51
C GLY A 67 -2.55 -3.16 -6.63
N GLY A 68 -2.20 -1.97 -6.17
CA GLY A 68 -0.82 -1.52 -6.09
C GLY A 68 -0.66 -0.24 -5.27
N LEU A 69 0.58 0.01 -4.83
CA LEU A 69 0.93 1.17 -4.02
C LEU A 69 1.81 2.16 -4.80
N ARG A 70 1.29 3.37 -5.04
CA ARG A 70 2.05 4.51 -5.57
C ARG A 70 2.65 5.30 -4.40
N ILE A 71 3.82 4.87 -3.93
CA ILE A 71 4.49 5.41 -2.72
C ILE A 71 4.67 6.93 -2.78
N THR A 72 5.20 7.46 -3.88
CA THR A 72 5.49 8.91 -4.03
C THR A 72 4.23 9.76 -4.14
N GLN A 73 3.19 9.21 -4.77
CA GLN A 73 1.89 9.88 -4.95
C GLN A 73 0.99 9.73 -3.73
N LYS A 74 1.41 8.93 -2.75
CA LYS A 74 0.61 8.52 -1.60
C LYS A 74 -0.79 8.01 -2.01
N LYS A 75 -0.83 7.09 -2.98
CA LYS A 75 -2.08 6.54 -3.50
C LYS A 75 -2.06 5.01 -3.51
N VAL A 76 -3.14 4.41 -3.00
CA VAL A 76 -3.46 2.98 -3.15
C VAL A 76 -4.37 2.81 -4.35
N GLU A 77 -3.98 2.01 -5.31
CA GLU A 77 -4.81 1.68 -6.47
C GLU A 77 -5.43 0.29 -6.27
N ILE A 78 -6.73 0.16 -6.51
CA ILE A 78 -7.45 -1.12 -6.44
C ILE A 78 -8.10 -1.37 -7.79
N ASN A 79 -7.98 -2.61 -8.28
CA ASN A 79 -8.65 -3.00 -9.50
C ASN A 79 -10.18 -2.97 -9.31
N GLU A 80 -10.86 -2.11 -10.06
CA GLU A 80 -12.32 -1.89 -10.00
C GLU A 80 -13.09 -3.19 -10.31
N ASN A 81 -12.50 -4.15 -11.02
CA ASN A 81 -13.11 -5.47 -11.23
C ASN A 81 -13.35 -6.26 -9.93
N LEU A 82 -12.85 -5.78 -8.77
CA LEU A 82 -13.06 -6.38 -7.46
C LEU A 82 -14.27 -5.84 -6.69
N THR A 83 -14.95 -4.81 -7.17
CA THR A 83 -16.05 -4.17 -6.42
C THR A 83 -17.20 -5.12 -6.13
N ASP A 84 -17.45 -6.09 -7.01
CA ASP A 84 -18.47 -7.14 -6.82
C ASP A 84 -18.01 -8.27 -5.86
N HIS A 85 -16.77 -8.20 -5.39
CA HIS A 85 -16.13 -9.17 -4.49
C HIS A 85 -15.59 -8.46 -3.24
N GLU A 86 -16.51 -7.96 -2.40
CA GLU A 86 -16.20 -7.11 -1.25
C GLU A 86 -15.05 -7.63 -0.38
N GLY A 87 -15.05 -8.92 -0.02
CA GLY A 87 -13.97 -9.50 0.80
C GLY A 87 -12.60 -9.47 0.12
N ARG A 88 -12.55 -9.66 -1.21
CA ARG A 88 -11.32 -9.62 -1.99
C ARG A 88 -10.81 -8.19 -2.15
N MET A 89 -11.71 -7.24 -2.33
CA MET A 89 -11.42 -5.82 -2.36
C MET A 89 -10.81 -5.36 -1.02
N HIS A 90 -11.45 -5.65 0.10
CA HIS A 90 -10.95 -5.27 1.43
C HIS A 90 -9.62 -5.96 1.77
N PHE A 91 -9.46 -7.23 1.39
CA PHE A 91 -8.18 -7.93 1.56
C PHE A 91 -7.06 -7.27 0.74
N THR A 92 -7.35 -6.86 -0.50
CA THR A 92 -6.38 -6.18 -1.36
C THR A 92 -6.00 -4.81 -0.78
N ALA A 93 -6.97 -4.01 -0.36
CA ALA A 93 -6.72 -2.75 0.33
C ALA A 93 -5.87 -2.94 1.60
N ALA A 94 -6.13 -4.00 2.38
CA ALA A 94 -5.37 -4.31 3.58
C ALA A 94 -3.94 -4.77 3.25
N HIS A 95 -3.75 -5.50 2.16
CA HIS A 95 -2.43 -5.87 1.65
C HIS A 95 -1.60 -4.64 1.29
N GLU A 96 -2.16 -3.71 0.53
CA GLU A 96 -1.50 -2.46 0.18
C GLU A 96 -1.24 -1.56 1.40
N THR A 97 -2.14 -1.59 2.39
CA THR A 97 -1.91 -0.94 3.71
C THR A 97 -0.68 -1.53 4.41
N GLY A 98 -0.48 -2.84 4.32
CA GLY A 98 0.73 -3.51 4.79
C GLY A 98 1.99 -2.95 4.10
N HIS A 99 1.94 -2.72 2.79
CA HIS A 99 3.05 -2.09 2.06
C HIS A 99 3.34 -0.67 2.52
N ILE A 100 2.31 0.12 2.83
CA ILE A 100 2.47 1.47 3.40
C ILE A 100 3.24 1.41 4.72
N VAL A 101 2.83 0.54 5.64
CA VAL A 101 3.40 0.51 7.00
C VAL A 101 4.78 -0.14 7.02
N LEU A 102 4.97 -1.22 6.28
CA LEU A 102 6.19 -2.04 6.38
C LEU A 102 7.27 -1.60 5.41
N HIS A 103 6.91 -1.21 4.18
CA HIS A 103 7.89 -1.07 3.10
C HIS A 103 8.10 0.37 2.65
N ALA A 104 7.05 1.19 2.58
CA ALA A 104 7.16 2.57 2.10
C ALA A 104 8.22 3.42 2.83
N PRO A 105 8.38 3.37 4.18
CA PRO A 105 9.41 4.15 4.88
C PRO A 105 10.83 3.87 4.39
N PHE A 106 11.15 2.59 4.15
CA PHE A 106 12.46 2.17 3.66
C PHE A 106 12.73 2.65 2.23
N TYR A 107 11.72 2.57 1.35
CA TYR A 107 11.84 3.08 -0.01
C TYR A 107 11.98 4.60 -0.04
N LEU A 108 11.22 5.32 0.79
CA LEU A 108 11.34 6.78 0.93
C LEU A 108 12.74 7.20 1.42
N GLU A 109 13.30 6.47 2.40
CA GLU A 109 14.67 6.72 2.87
C GLU A 109 15.71 6.51 1.76
N GLN A 110 15.60 5.42 1.00
CA GLN A 110 16.51 5.14 -0.11
C GLN A 110 16.40 6.18 -1.24
N MET A 111 15.18 6.61 -1.59
CA MET A 111 14.98 7.67 -2.58
C MET A 111 15.61 8.99 -2.11
N ALA A 112 15.39 9.38 -0.85
CA ALA A 112 16.00 10.58 -0.27
C ALA A 112 17.54 10.49 -0.23
N ALA A 113 18.09 9.29 -0.08
CA ALA A 113 19.53 9.02 -0.12
C ALA A 113 20.12 8.94 -1.54
N GLY A 114 19.31 9.10 -2.59
CA GLY A 114 19.74 8.96 -3.99
C GLY A 114 20.13 7.52 -4.38
N GLN A 115 19.62 6.52 -3.66
CA GLN A 115 19.93 5.10 -3.85
C GLN A 115 18.89 4.38 -4.72
N LEU A 116 17.81 5.08 -5.08
CA LEU A 116 16.78 4.63 -6.03
C LEU A 116 16.46 5.79 -6.98
N GLU A 117 16.68 5.58 -8.27
CA GLU A 117 16.12 6.43 -9.32
C GLU A 117 14.81 5.79 -9.80
N ILE A 118 13.70 6.52 -9.71
CA ILE A 118 12.45 6.11 -10.37
C ILE A 118 12.59 6.55 -11.82
N SER A 119 12.70 5.60 -12.76
CA SER A 119 12.45 5.88 -14.16
C SER A 119 10.97 6.25 -14.32
N SER A 120 10.67 7.52 -14.52
CA SER A 120 9.36 7.97 -14.99
C SER A 120 9.22 7.58 -16.46
N ASN A 121 8.98 6.29 -16.74
CA ASN A 121 8.50 5.88 -18.05
C ASN A 121 6.98 6.08 -18.10
N ASP A 122 6.56 7.35 -18.07
CA ASP A 122 5.24 7.80 -18.53
C ASP A 122 5.45 8.67 -19.79
N SER A 123 6.18 8.15 -20.77
CA SER A 123 6.28 8.75 -22.10
C SER A 123 5.96 7.71 -23.17
N GLU A 124 4.84 7.95 -23.84
CA GLU A 124 4.53 7.57 -25.22
C GLU A 124 4.16 6.10 -25.47
N MET A 125 2.86 5.83 -25.42
CA MET A 125 2.22 5.03 -26.48
C MET A 125 1.31 5.99 -27.26
N ASP A 126 1.85 6.53 -28.35
CA ASP A 126 1.06 6.97 -29.51
C ASP A 126 0.29 5.77 -30.10
#